data_AF-A0A0G0GZK4-F1
#
_entry.id   AF-A0A0G0GZK4-F1
#
_cell.length_a   1.000
_cell.length_b   1.000
_cell.length_c   1.000
_cell.angle_alpha   90.00
_cell.angle_beta   90.00
_cell.angle_gamma   90.00
#
_symmetry.space_group_name_H-M   'P 1'
#
loop_
_entity.id
_entity.type
_entity.pdbx_description
1 polymer ?
#
loop_
_entity_poly.entity_id
_entity_poly.type
_entity_poly.pdbx_seq_one_letter_code
_entity_poly.pdbx_strand_id
1 'polypeptide(L)'
;MENKSTDELFDLLKKEQDILRKARLIHQLRIDKEISLQKIAEFLDKHPSYVSHMVRLLRIPQLAVDGYYSGQISATHLMILSRLQTEAQMIEAYEEVLKNNFTVPQTETLIRQLKFDVETDDHLISPNELNQKAQKLQDKHEARVKIYQSRVRGKLVIEKRVLD
;
A
#
# COMPACT_ATOMS: atom_id res chain seq x y z
N MET A 1 5.64 -27.43 -21.06
CA MET A 1 4.69 -26.31 -21.20
C MET A 1 5.30 -25.35 -22.19
N GLU A 2 4.61 -25.05 -23.30
CA GLU A 2 5.11 -24.07 -24.29
C GLU A 2 5.38 -22.73 -23.60
N ASN A 3 6.61 -22.23 -23.77
CA ASN A 3 7.03 -20.96 -23.19
C ASN A 3 6.43 -19.84 -24.05
N LYS A 4 5.28 -19.30 -23.60
CA LYS A 4 4.57 -18.22 -24.30
C LYS A 4 5.50 -17.06 -24.63
N SER A 5 5.28 -16.43 -25.78
CA SER A 5 6.04 -15.24 -26.16
C SER A 5 5.72 -14.05 -25.22
N THR A 6 6.58 -13.03 -25.21
CA THR A 6 6.32 -11.82 -24.42
C THR A 6 5.03 -11.13 -24.85
N ASP A 7 4.77 -11.06 -26.16
CA ASP A 7 3.56 -10.42 -26.71
C ASP A 7 2.30 -11.21 -26.35
N GLU A 8 2.35 -12.53 -26.39
CA GLU A 8 1.25 -13.39 -25.94
C GLU A 8 0.91 -13.16 -24.45
N LEU A 9 1.92 -13.00 -23.59
CA LEU A 9 1.70 -12.73 -22.17
C LEU A 9 1.06 -11.35 -21.94
N PHE A 10 1.45 -10.34 -22.71
CA PHE A 10 0.82 -9.02 -22.66
C PHE A 10 -0.64 -9.06 -23.13
N ASP A 11 -0.93 -9.79 -24.19
CA ASP A 11 -2.30 -9.98 -24.69
C ASP A 11 -3.19 -10.71 -23.69
N LEU A 12 -2.66 -11.75 -23.03
CA LEU A 12 -3.36 -12.44 -21.94
C LEU A 12 -3.59 -11.49 -20.75
N LEU A 13 -2.57 -10.74 -20.36
CA LEU A 13 -2.65 -9.81 -19.23
C LEU A 13 -3.74 -8.74 -19.44
N LYS A 14 -3.86 -8.22 -20.67
CA LYS A 14 -4.88 -7.23 -21.03
C LYS A 14 -6.30 -7.77 -20.89
N LYS A 15 -6.51 -9.06 -21.17
CA LYS A 15 -7.84 -9.70 -21.18
C LYS A 15 -8.25 -10.28 -19.83
N GLU A 16 -7.29 -10.70 -19.01
CA GLU A 16 -7.54 -11.33 -17.72
C GLU A 16 -8.29 -10.40 -16.76
N GLN A 17 -9.26 -10.93 -16.01
CA GLN A 17 -10.05 -10.15 -15.05
C GLN A 17 -9.81 -10.58 -13.61
N ASP A 18 -9.44 -11.84 -13.39
CA ASP A 18 -9.08 -12.34 -12.07
C ASP A 18 -7.77 -11.73 -11.60
N ILE A 19 -7.78 -11.12 -10.40
CA ILE A 19 -6.64 -10.37 -9.88
C ILE A 19 -5.42 -11.27 -9.59
N LEU A 20 -5.64 -12.53 -9.20
CA LEU A 20 -4.57 -13.46 -8.86
C LEU A 20 -3.95 -14.06 -10.13
N ARG A 21 -4.75 -14.32 -11.17
CA ARG A 21 -4.24 -14.68 -12.50
C ARG A 21 -3.47 -13.50 -13.12
N LYS A 22 -3.98 -12.27 -13.02
CA LYS A 22 -3.24 -11.06 -13.40
C LYS A 22 -1.89 -10.96 -12.68
N ALA A 23 -1.87 -11.17 -11.36
CA ALA A 23 -0.64 -11.15 -10.58
C ALA A 23 0.38 -12.19 -11.08
N ARG A 24 -0.06 -13.40 -11.44
CA ARG A 24 0.81 -14.45 -12.01
C ARG A 24 1.36 -14.05 -13.38
N LEU A 25 0.54 -13.48 -14.26
CA LEU A 25 0.99 -13.00 -15.58
C LEU A 25 2.01 -11.86 -15.44
N ILE A 26 1.76 -10.91 -14.53
CA ILE A 26 2.70 -9.82 -14.22
C ILE A 26 4.03 -10.39 -13.70
N HIS A 27 3.98 -11.37 -12.82
CA HIS A 27 5.17 -12.02 -12.30
C HIS A 27 5.94 -12.75 -13.40
N GLN A 28 5.25 -13.45 -14.30
CA GLN A 28 5.88 -14.13 -15.43
C GLN A 28 6.56 -13.13 -16.38
N LEU A 29 5.89 -12.04 -16.74
CA LEU A 29 6.49 -10.96 -17.53
C LEU A 29 7.72 -10.37 -16.85
N ARG A 30 7.68 -10.22 -15.52
CA ARG A 30 8.79 -9.65 -14.75
C ARG A 30 9.98 -10.59 -14.62
N ILE A 31 9.75 -11.85 -14.29
CA ILE A 31 10.81 -12.81 -13.96
C ILE A 31 11.31 -13.53 -15.21
N ASP A 32 10.41 -14.06 -16.03
CA ASP A 32 10.79 -14.90 -17.18
C ASP A 32 11.17 -14.06 -18.41
N LYS A 33 10.57 -12.87 -18.54
CA LYS A 33 10.80 -11.96 -19.68
C LYS A 33 11.55 -10.68 -19.29
N GLU A 34 11.98 -10.57 -18.04
CA GLU A 34 12.76 -9.44 -17.50
C GLU A 34 12.13 -8.05 -17.74
N ILE A 35 10.80 -7.99 -17.85
CA ILE A 35 10.09 -6.74 -18.08
C ILE A 35 9.94 -5.98 -16.76
N SER A 36 10.32 -4.70 -16.76
CA SER A 36 10.18 -3.84 -15.58
C SER A 36 8.71 -3.61 -15.21
N LEU A 37 8.43 -3.46 -13.91
CA LEU A 37 7.08 -3.11 -13.44
C LEU A 37 6.58 -1.78 -14.02
N GLN A 38 7.49 -0.86 -14.32
CA GLN A 38 7.18 0.42 -14.97
C GLN A 38 6.58 0.20 -16.36
N LYS A 39 7.23 -0.62 -17.20
CA LYS A 39 6.77 -0.92 -18.56
C LYS A 39 5.45 -1.70 -18.56
N ILE A 40 5.26 -2.61 -17.60
CA ILE A 40 3.99 -3.31 -17.42
C ILE A 40 2.87 -2.33 -17.04
N ALA A 41 3.16 -1.36 -16.17
CA ALA A 41 2.19 -0.35 -15.74
C ALA A 41 1.80 0.59 -16.88
N GLU A 42 2.77 1.03 -17.68
CA GLU A 42 2.56 1.81 -18.90
C GLU A 42 1.67 1.05 -19.90
N PHE A 43 1.97 -0.22 -20.15
CA PHE A 43 1.15 -1.06 -21.04
C PHE A 43 -0.31 -1.19 -20.56
N LEU A 44 -0.53 -1.25 -19.25
CA LEU A 44 -1.86 -1.37 -18.65
C LEU A 44 -2.60 -0.03 -18.50
N ASP A 45 -1.96 1.10 -18.81
CA ASP A 45 -2.45 2.44 -18.51
C ASP A 45 -2.84 2.57 -17.02
N LYS A 46 -1.90 2.16 -16.14
CA LYS A 46 -2.05 2.21 -14.68
C LYS A 46 -0.82 2.84 -14.02
N HIS A 47 -1.03 3.37 -12.83
CA HIS A 47 0.07 3.83 -11.99
C HIS A 47 0.95 2.63 -11.54
N PRO A 48 2.29 2.77 -11.45
CA PRO A 48 3.19 1.68 -11.04
C PRO A 48 2.83 1.02 -9.69
N SER A 49 2.20 1.77 -8.78
CA SER A 49 1.70 1.22 -7.51
C SER A 49 0.69 0.10 -7.71
N TYR A 50 -0.17 0.17 -8.74
CA TYR A 50 -1.16 -0.87 -9.03
C TYR A 50 -0.49 -2.22 -9.33
N VAL A 51 0.51 -2.21 -10.23
CA VAL A 51 1.26 -3.42 -10.60
C VAL A 51 2.07 -3.93 -9.40
N SER A 52 2.62 -3.02 -8.59
CA SER A 52 3.28 -3.37 -7.32
C SER A 52 2.34 -4.08 -6.34
N HIS A 53 1.09 -3.64 -6.20
CA HIS A 53 0.08 -4.34 -5.40
C HIS A 53 -0.21 -5.73 -5.95
N MET A 54 -0.36 -5.88 -7.27
CA MET A 54 -0.61 -7.18 -7.90
C MET A 54 0.49 -8.20 -7.57
N VAL A 55 1.76 -7.81 -7.65
CA VAL A 55 2.86 -8.73 -7.31
C VAL A 55 2.80 -9.18 -5.85
N ARG A 56 2.40 -8.30 -4.92
CA ARG A 56 2.26 -8.67 -3.49
C ARG A 56 1.14 -9.68 -3.26
N LEU A 57 0.12 -9.74 -4.14
CA LEU A 57 -0.96 -10.72 -4.02
C LEU A 57 -0.47 -12.17 -4.07
N LEU A 58 0.70 -12.43 -4.68
CA LEU A 58 1.29 -13.77 -4.75
C LEU A 58 1.80 -14.29 -3.39
N ARG A 59 1.83 -13.43 -2.36
CA ARG A 59 2.22 -13.77 -1.00
C ARG A 59 1.02 -13.88 -0.04
N ILE A 60 -0.19 -13.68 -0.54
CA ILE A 60 -1.40 -13.76 0.28
C ILE A 60 -1.61 -15.23 0.73
N PRO A 61 -1.90 -15.46 2.02
CA PRO A 61 -2.25 -16.80 2.52
C PRO A 61 -3.49 -17.36 1.82
N GLN A 62 -3.50 -18.67 1.58
CA GLN A 62 -4.61 -19.34 0.88
C GLN A 62 -5.97 -19.08 1.54
N LEU A 63 -6.01 -19.00 2.88
CA LEU A 63 -7.21 -18.68 3.64
C LEU A 63 -7.90 -17.37 3.17
N ALA A 64 -7.12 -16.30 2.97
CA ALA A 64 -7.65 -15.03 2.50
C ALA A 64 -8.01 -15.07 1.00
N VAL A 65 -7.31 -15.88 0.20
CA VAL A 65 -7.68 -16.15 -1.20
C VAL A 65 -9.06 -16.80 -1.28
N ASP A 66 -9.31 -17.80 -0.43
CA ASP A 66 -10.61 -18.49 -0.38
C ASP A 66 -11.73 -17.54 0.08
N GLY A 67 -11.44 -16.66 1.04
CA GLY A 67 -12.33 -15.57 1.44
C GLY A 67 -12.71 -14.62 0.30
N TYR A 68 -11.77 -14.31 -0.58
CA TYR A 68 -12.03 -13.51 -1.77
C TYR A 68 -12.91 -14.26 -2.78
N TYR A 69 -12.57 -15.51 -3.10
CA TYR A 69 -13.34 -16.29 -4.08
C TYR A 69 -14.75 -16.64 -3.60
N SER A 70 -14.96 -16.77 -2.29
CA SER A 70 -16.28 -16.94 -1.69
C SER A 70 -17.08 -15.63 -1.56
N GLY A 71 -16.47 -14.48 -1.90
CA GLY A 71 -17.12 -13.17 -1.87
C GLY A 71 -17.21 -12.53 -0.48
N GLN A 72 -16.53 -13.07 0.53
CA GLN A 72 -16.49 -12.50 1.88
C GLN A 72 -15.68 -11.20 1.93
N ILE A 73 -14.65 -11.10 1.09
CA ILE A 73 -13.84 -9.89 0.95
C ILE A 73 -13.66 -9.53 -0.53
N SER A 74 -13.46 -8.24 -0.80
CA SER A 74 -13.20 -7.75 -2.16
C SER A 74 -11.72 -7.84 -2.54
N ALA A 75 -11.43 -7.68 -3.84
CA ALA A 75 -10.07 -7.55 -4.35
C ALA A 75 -9.24 -6.46 -3.63
N THR A 76 -9.89 -5.34 -3.27
CA THR A 76 -9.22 -4.24 -2.58
C THR A 76 -8.82 -4.61 -1.15
N HIS A 77 -9.61 -5.42 -0.46
CA HIS A 77 -9.22 -5.98 0.84
C HIS A 77 -7.95 -6.81 0.71
N LEU A 78 -7.88 -7.73 -0.26
CA LEU A 78 -6.67 -8.50 -0.54
C LEU A 78 -5.45 -7.61 -0.82
N MET A 79 -5.61 -6.57 -1.64
CA MET A 79 -4.52 -5.63 -1.92
C MET A 79 -4.03 -4.92 -0.66
N ILE A 80 -4.95 -4.56 0.25
CA ILE A 80 -4.63 -3.91 1.52
C ILE A 80 -3.92 -4.89 2.48
N LEU A 81 -4.43 -6.11 2.64
CA LEU A 81 -3.85 -7.16 3.47
C LEU A 81 -2.42 -7.48 3.02
N SER A 82 -2.17 -7.54 1.71
CA SER A 82 -0.85 -7.83 1.12
C SER A 82 0.26 -6.82 1.47
N ARG A 83 -0.07 -5.72 2.15
CA ARG A 83 0.89 -4.71 2.63
C ARG A 83 1.62 -5.15 3.90
N LEU A 84 1.10 -6.15 4.62
CA LEU A 84 1.75 -6.77 5.79
C LEU A 84 2.92 -7.66 5.36
N GLN A 85 3.87 -7.88 6.28
CA GLN A 85 5.13 -8.52 5.93
C GLN A 85 5.10 -10.04 6.03
N THR A 86 4.37 -10.57 7.02
CA THR A 86 4.31 -12.00 7.31
C THR A 86 2.93 -12.57 7.03
N GLU A 87 2.89 -13.87 6.76
CA GLU A 87 1.65 -14.61 6.55
C GLU A 87 0.75 -14.58 7.79
N ALA A 88 1.33 -14.77 8.98
CA ALA A 88 0.61 -14.72 10.26
C ALA A 88 -0.12 -13.38 10.45
N GLN A 89 0.56 -12.25 10.21
CA GLN A 89 -0.07 -10.93 10.28
C GLN A 89 -1.23 -10.79 9.29
N MET A 90 -1.09 -11.33 8.07
CA MET A 90 -2.14 -11.27 7.06
C MET A 90 -3.35 -12.10 7.46
N ILE A 91 -3.14 -13.27 8.09
CA ILE A 91 -4.21 -14.13 8.61
C ILE A 91 -4.94 -13.42 9.74
N GLU A 92 -4.22 -12.95 10.76
CA GLU A 92 -4.82 -12.24 11.91
C GLU A 92 -5.63 -11.02 11.45
N ALA A 93 -5.10 -10.20 10.53
CA ALA A 93 -5.82 -9.05 10.01
C ALA A 93 -7.04 -9.45 9.17
N TYR A 94 -6.97 -10.54 8.41
CA TYR A 94 -8.11 -11.06 7.65
C TYR A 94 -9.23 -11.56 8.59
N GLU A 95 -8.87 -12.28 9.65
CA GLU A 95 -9.84 -12.73 10.67
C GLU A 95 -10.53 -11.55 11.34
N GLU A 96 -9.79 -10.50 11.68
CA GLU A 96 -10.36 -9.28 12.28
C GLU A 96 -11.30 -8.54 11.29
N VAL A 97 -10.96 -8.52 10.00
CA VAL A 97 -11.83 -7.98 8.94
C VAL A 97 -13.15 -8.74 8.87
N LEU A 98 -13.12 -10.07 8.90
CA LEU A 98 -14.33 -10.88 8.87
C LEU A 98 -15.15 -10.70 10.14
N LYS A 99 -14.51 -10.81 11.31
CA LYS A 99 -15.14 -10.73 12.62
C LYS A 99 -15.94 -9.44 12.80
N ASN A 100 -15.40 -8.31 12.32
CA ASN A 100 -16.01 -7.00 12.46
C ASN A 100 -16.71 -6.49 11.20
N ASN A 101 -16.76 -7.29 10.13
CA ASN A 101 -17.26 -6.90 8.81
C ASN A 101 -16.67 -5.56 8.33
N PHE A 102 -15.35 -5.41 8.42
CA PHE A 102 -14.71 -4.16 8.04
C PHE A 102 -14.87 -3.84 6.56
N THR A 103 -15.21 -2.59 6.29
CA THR A 103 -15.16 -1.99 4.96
C THR A 103 -13.72 -1.72 4.53
N VAL A 104 -13.50 -1.54 3.23
CA VAL A 104 -12.18 -1.21 2.66
C VAL A 104 -11.45 -0.08 3.41
N PRO A 105 -12.09 1.08 3.71
CA PRO A 105 -11.43 2.13 4.49
C PRO A 105 -11.06 1.72 5.92
N GLN A 106 -11.92 0.95 6.59
CA GLN A 106 -11.64 0.45 7.94
C GLN A 106 -10.48 -0.55 7.93
N THR A 107 -10.43 -1.45 6.95
CA THR A 107 -9.30 -2.36 6.75
C THR A 107 -8.01 -1.61 6.46
N GLU A 108 -8.07 -0.53 5.67
CA GLU A 108 -6.90 0.31 5.43
C GLU A 108 -6.38 0.95 6.72
N THR A 109 -7.27 1.43 7.60
CA THR A 109 -6.91 1.94 8.92
C THR A 109 -6.32 0.86 9.81
N LEU A 110 -6.93 -0.32 9.90
CA LEU A 110 -6.38 -1.47 10.65
C LEU A 110 -4.96 -1.81 10.20
N ILE A 111 -4.75 -2.01 8.89
CA ILE A 111 -3.42 -2.37 8.37
C ILE A 111 -2.40 -1.25 8.58
N ARG A 112 -2.84 0.00 8.55
CA ARG A 112 -1.99 1.16 8.88
C ARG A 112 -1.55 1.10 10.35
N GLN A 113 -2.46 0.84 11.29
CA GLN A 113 -2.14 0.69 12.72
C GLN A 113 -1.12 -0.43 12.93
N LEU A 114 -1.40 -1.63 12.40
CA LEU A 114 -0.52 -2.80 12.54
C LEU A 114 0.88 -2.60 11.95
N LYS A 115 1.01 -1.81 10.88
CA LYS A 115 2.31 -1.58 10.22
C LYS A 115 3.20 -0.56 10.91
N PHE A 116 2.60 0.40 11.61
CA PHE A 116 3.30 1.57 12.11
C PHE A 116 3.22 1.70 13.64
N ASP A 117 2.55 0.75 14.31
CA ASP A 117 2.34 0.72 15.76
C ASP A 117 1.83 2.06 16.30
N VAL A 118 0.88 2.65 15.57
CA VAL A 118 0.27 3.94 15.91
C VAL A 118 -1.23 3.76 15.99
N GLU A 119 -1.80 4.17 17.12
CA GLU A 119 -3.21 4.49 17.19
C GLU A 119 -3.49 5.63 16.21
N THR A 120 -4.47 5.41 15.34
CA THR A 120 -4.80 6.38 14.32
C THR A 120 -5.77 7.38 14.91
N ASP A 121 -5.27 8.56 15.24
CA ASP A 121 -6.15 9.71 15.39
C ASP A 121 -6.60 10.15 14.00
N ASP A 122 -7.90 10.05 13.72
CA ASP A 122 -8.47 10.57 12.48
C ASP A 122 -8.53 12.11 12.49
N HIS A 123 -8.21 12.75 13.61
CA HIS A 123 -8.08 14.20 13.75
C HIS A 123 -6.71 14.71 13.30
N LEU A 124 -6.51 14.76 11.98
CA LEU A 124 -5.42 15.54 11.40
C LEU A 124 -5.59 17.03 11.74
N ILE A 125 -4.55 17.64 12.28
CA ILE A 125 -4.54 19.08 12.60
C ILE A 125 -4.66 19.88 11.28
N SER A 126 -5.42 20.97 11.27
CA SER A 126 -5.57 21.78 10.06
C SER A 126 -4.22 22.38 9.59
N PRO A 127 -4.03 22.65 8.28
CA PRO A 127 -2.82 23.31 7.78
C PRO A 127 -2.52 24.65 8.49
N ASN A 128 -3.56 25.42 8.82
CA ASN A 128 -3.41 26.68 9.54
C ASN A 128 -2.88 26.47 10.96
N GLU A 129 -3.42 25.51 11.69
CA GLU A 129 -2.99 25.22 13.06
C GLU A 129 -1.57 24.62 13.09
N LEU A 130 -1.18 23.82 12.09
CA LEU A 130 0.20 23.38 11.89
C LEU A 130 1.16 24.55 11.69
N ASN A 131 0.80 25.50 10.82
CA ASN A 131 1.61 26.70 10.56
C ASN A 131 1.74 27.58 11.81
N GLN A 132 0.67 27.72 12.60
CA GLN A 132 0.72 28.44 13.87
C GLN A 132 1.65 27.76 14.89
N LYS A 133 1.57 26.42 15.01
CA LYS A 133 2.49 25.65 15.87
C LYS A 133 3.93 25.76 15.39
N ALA A 134 4.16 25.72 14.07
CA ALA A 134 5.48 25.91 13.47
C ALA A 134 6.05 27.28 13.84
N GLN A 135 5.28 28.35 13.67
CA GLN A 135 5.72 29.71 13.98
C GLN A 135 6.12 29.87 15.45
N LYS A 136 5.30 29.37 16.38
CA LYS A 136 5.62 29.39 17.82
C LYS A 136 6.95 28.70 18.14
N LEU A 137 7.28 27.61 17.45
CA LEU A 137 8.56 26.92 17.62
C LEU A 137 9.71 27.67 16.95
N GLN A 138 9.48 28.34 15.82
CA GLN A 138 10.49 29.21 15.19
C GLN A 138 10.91 30.33 16.14
N ASP A 139 9.93 31.02 16.72
CA ASP A 139 10.16 32.14 17.63
C ASP A 139 10.91 31.67 18.89
N LYS A 140 10.56 30.50 19.42
CA LYS A 140 11.18 29.93 20.63
C LYS A 140 12.62 29.47 20.41
N HIS A 141 12.93 28.92 19.24
CA HIS A 141 14.22 28.27 18.98
C HIS A 141 15.17 29.09 18.11
N GLU A 142 14.75 30.28 17.67
CA GLU A 142 15.49 31.16 16.75
C GLU A 142 16.02 30.38 15.52
N ALA A 143 15.17 29.48 15.02
CA ALA A 143 15.52 28.54 13.98
C ALA A 143 14.33 28.41 13.03
N ARG A 144 14.60 28.06 11.78
CA ARG A 144 13.52 27.79 10.83
C ARG A 144 12.92 26.42 11.17
N VAL A 145 11.61 26.37 11.32
CA VAL A 145 10.89 25.16 11.73
C VAL A 145 9.83 24.84 10.69
N LYS A 146 9.82 23.60 10.21
CA LYS A 146 8.74 23.05 9.38
C LYS A 146 8.12 21.86 10.09
N ILE A 147 6.79 21.83 10.14
CA ILE A 147 6.03 20.70 10.66
C ILE A 147 5.34 20.04 9.47
N TYR A 148 5.61 18.76 9.28
CA TYR A 148 4.85 17.90 8.39
C TYR A 148 4.06 16.93 9.24
N GLN A 149 2.79 16.71 8.90
CA GLN A 149 2.04 15.62 9.49
C GLN A 149 1.57 14.67 8.42
N SER A 150 1.49 13.42 8.81
CA SER A 150 0.77 12.39 8.10
C SER A 150 -0.14 11.69 9.09
N ARG A 151 -0.97 10.81 8.57
CA ARG A 151 -1.82 9.89 9.31
C ARG A 151 -1.08 8.91 10.23
N VAL A 152 0.26 8.83 10.15
CA VAL A 152 1.06 7.86 10.94
C VAL A 152 2.25 8.48 11.66
N ARG A 153 2.67 9.69 11.27
CA ARG A 153 3.80 10.37 11.88
C ARG A 153 3.70 11.87 11.72
N GLY A 154 4.08 12.60 12.76
CA GLY A 154 4.55 13.98 12.67
C GLY A 154 6.05 14.00 12.37
N LYS A 155 6.50 14.95 11.56
CA LYS A 155 7.92 15.23 11.32
C LYS A 155 8.17 16.70 11.58
N LEU A 156 8.99 16.98 12.58
CA LEU A 156 9.54 18.30 12.85
C LEU A 156 10.90 18.41 12.16
N VAL A 157 11.13 19.49 11.42
CA VAL A 157 12.43 19.82 10.84
C VAL A 157 12.84 21.18 11.38
N ILE A 158 13.98 21.22 12.09
CA ILE A 158 14.58 22.45 12.61
C ILE A 158 15.89 22.71 11.86
N GLU A 159 15.96 23.84 11.18
CA GLU A 159 17.15 24.32 10.47
C GLU A 159 17.70 25.53 11.24
N LYS A 160 18.88 25.38 11.85
CA LYS A 160 19.61 26.49 12.49
C LYS A 160 20.90 26.73 11.71
N ARG A 161 21.35 27.99 11.60
CA ARG A 161 22.71 28.28 11.13
C ARG A 161 23.69 27.65 12.10
N VAL A 162 24.70 26.96 11.57
CA VAL A 162 25.82 26.46 12.37
C VAL A 162 26.47 27.68 13.03
N LEU A 163 26.64 27.62 14.35
CA LEU A 163 27.43 28.60 15.08
C LEU A 163 28.90 28.25 14.83
N ASP A 164 29.67 29.21 14.34
CA ASP A 164 31.14 29.19 14.43
C ASP A 164 31.57 29.37 15.89
#